data_AF-A0A537RRY0-F1
#
_entry.id   AF-A0A537RRY0-F1
#
_cell.length_a   1.000
_cell.length_b   1.000
_cell.length_c   1.000
_cell.angle_alpha   90.00
_cell.angle_beta   90.00
_cell.angle_gamma   90.00
#
_symmetry.space_group_name_H-M   'P 1'
#
loop_
_entity.id
_entity.type
_entity.pdbx_description
1 polymer ?
#
loop_
_entity_poly.entity_id
_entity_poly.type
_entity_poly.pdbx_seq_one_letter_code
_entity_poly.pdbx_strand_id
1 'polypeptide(L)'
;MKRRKSVKRADAAYLCHFRPEPEGGFTVTCPKLPPVITYGETLEEAQANAREAIELCLEVMLEDGKTLPSPDRDLTSPIDQLVPVALSSA
;
A
#
# COMPACT_ATOMS: atom_id res chain seq x y z
N MET A 1 28.68 18.26 -8.71
CA MET A 1 28.38 16.81 -8.63
C MET A 1 27.23 16.61 -7.65
N LYS A 2 26.00 16.36 -8.13
CA LYS A 2 24.84 16.18 -7.24
C LYS A 2 24.93 14.79 -6.60
N ARG A 3 25.02 14.75 -5.26
CA ARG A 3 25.07 13.49 -4.49
C ARG A 3 23.89 12.62 -4.87
N ARG A 4 24.14 11.43 -5.44
CA ARG A 4 23.13 10.37 -5.58
C ARG A 4 22.74 10.00 -4.16
N LYS A 5 21.53 10.39 -3.72
CA LYS A 5 21.03 10.01 -2.41
C LYS A 5 20.77 8.51 -2.46
N SER A 6 21.58 7.75 -1.73
CA SER A 6 21.27 6.37 -1.32
C SER A 6 19.85 6.39 -0.75
N VAL A 7 18.94 5.67 -1.40
CA VAL A 7 17.59 5.47 -0.90
C VAL A 7 17.72 4.57 0.32
N LYS A 8 17.65 5.14 1.53
CA LYS A 8 17.48 4.36 2.75
C LYS A 8 16.12 3.66 2.65
N ARG A 9 16.05 2.38 3.02
CA ARG A 9 14.76 1.68 3.22
C ARG A 9 13.89 2.58 4.09
N ALA A 10 12.82 3.10 3.52
CA ALA A 10 11.91 4.00 4.20
C ALA A 10 10.60 3.25 4.34
N ASP A 11 10.11 3.10 5.56
CA ASP A 11 8.75 2.64 5.81
C ASP A 11 7.81 3.56 5.02
N ALA A 12 7.13 2.99 4.02
CA ALA A 12 6.14 3.68 3.22
C ALA A 12 4.76 3.25 3.71
N ALA A 13 3.81 4.18 3.64
CA ALA A 13 2.46 3.94 4.08
C ALA A 13 1.50 4.55 3.07
N TYR A 14 0.44 3.81 2.76
CA TYR A 14 -0.57 4.23 1.80
C TYR A 14 -1.95 4.11 2.44
N LEU A 15 -2.76 5.16 2.32
CA LEU A 15 -4.14 5.14 2.76
C LEU A 15 -4.95 4.23 1.84
N CYS A 16 -5.70 3.32 2.46
CA CYS A 16 -6.56 2.38 1.77
C CYS A 16 -7.98 2.47 2.31
N HIS A 17 -8.95 2.33 1.42
CA HIS A 17 -10.36 2.29 1.77
C HIS A 17 -10.76 0.84 2.04
N PHE A 18 -11.32 0.59 3.22
CA PHE A 18 -11.89 -0.70 3.61
C PHE A 18 -13.41 -0.61 3.50
N ARG A 19 -13.99 -1.29 2.51
CA ARG A 19 -15.44 -1.36 2.32
C ARG A 19 -15.96 -2.68 2.88
N PRO A 20 -16.88 -2.68 3.86
CA PRO A 20 -17.53 -3.92 4.29
C PRO A 20 -18.44 -4.46 3.17
N GLU A 21 -18.44 -5.78 2.97
CA GLU A 21 -19.30 -6.44 1.97
C GLU A 21 -20.57 -7.04 2.60
N PRO A 22 -21.69 -7.17 1.84
CA PRO A 22 -22.94 -7.76 2.34
C PRO A 22 -22.82 -9.19 2.88
N GLU A 23 -21.92 -9.98 2.30
CA GLU A 23 -21.62 -11.36 2.71
C GLU A 23 -20.69 -11.46 3.93
N GLY A 24 -20.16 -10.33 4.40
CA GLY A 24 -19.09 -10.27 5.41
C GLY A 24 -17.72 -9.98 4.78
N GLY A 25 -16.73 -9.71 5.63
CA GLY A 25 -15.40 -9.31 5.17
C GLY A 25 -15.32 -7.89 4.61
N PHE A 26 -14.18 -7.59 4.00
CA PHE A 26 -13.82 -6.26 3.53
C PHE A 26 -13.13 -6.31 2.18
N THR A 27 -13.62 -5.54 1.21
CA THR A 27 -12.86 -5.18 0.01
C THR A 27 -11.95 -4.00 0.33
N VAL A 28 -10.67 -4.09 -0.04
CA VAL A 28 -9.70 -3.01 0.14
C VAL A 28 -9.28 -2.45 -1.21
N THR A 29 -9.22 -1.12 -1.31
CA THR A 29 -8.71 -0.42 -2.49
C THR A 29 -7.73 0.68 -2.07
N CYS A 30 -6.72 0.97 -2.88
CA CYS A 30 -5.77 2.04 -2.62
C CYS A 30 -5.84 3.12 -3.71
N PRO A 31 -6.32 4.34 -3.43
CA PRO A 31 -6.45 5.40 -4.45
C PRO A 31 -5.15 5.77 -5.16
N LYS A 32 -4.01 5.73 -4.44
CA LYS A 32 -2.68 6.02 -5.01
C LYS A 32 -2.09 4.86 -5.80
N LEU A 33 -2.62 3.66 -5.60
CA LEU A 33 -2.24 2.43 -6.30
C LEU A 33 -3.51 1.78 -6.86
N PRO A 34 -4.13 2.35 -7.92
CA PRO A 34 -5.38 1.84 -8.48
C PRO A 34 -5.41 0.34 -8.83
N PRO A 35 -4.28 -0.31 -9.20
CA PRO A 35 -4.26 -1.77 -9.41
C PRO A 35 -4.49 -2.60 -8.14
N VAL A 36 -4.30 -2.03 -6.95
CA VAL A 36 -4.48 -2.74 -5.67
C VAL A 36 -5.97 -2.82 -5.33
N ILE A 37 -6.50 -4.04 -5.49
CA ILE A 37 -7.84 -4.43 -5.05
C ILE A 37 -7.70 -5.80 -4.38
N THR A 38 -8.05 -5.89 -3.09
CA THR A 38 -7.96 -7.13 -2.31
C THR A 38 -9.21 -7.36 -1.49
N TYR A 39 -9.35 -8.55 -0.91
CA TYR A 39 -10.44 -8.91 -0.01
C TYR A 39 -9.86 -9.68 1.20
N GLY A 40 -10.51 -9.58 2.36
CA GLY A 40 -10.28 -10.48 3.49
C GLY A 40 -11.56 -10.66 4.31
N GLU A 41 -11.77 -11.85 4.89
CA GLU A 41 -12.95 -12.18 5.70
C GLU A 41 -12.97 -11.41 7.02
N THR A 42 -11.78 -11.02 7.52
CA THR A 42 -11.61 -10.19 8.71
C THR A 42 -10.86 -8.91 8.37
N LEU A 43 -10.95 -7.91 9.25
CA LEU A 43 -10.21 -6.67 9.08
C LEU A 43 -8.69 -6.90 9.07
N GLU A 44 -8.19 -7.80 9.91
CA GLU A 44 -6.77 -8.17 9.99
C GLU A 44 -6.30 -8.86 8.70
N GLU A 45 -7.09 -9.79 8.17
CA GLU A 45 -6.81 -10.44 6.89
C GLU A 45 -6.83 -9.43 5.74
N ALA A 46 -7.84 -8.56 5.69
CA ALA A 46 -7.96 -7.54 4.67
C ALA A 46 -6.74 -6.58 4.69
N GLN A 47 -6.24 -6.22 5.88
CA GLN A 47 -5.02 -5.43 6.03
C GLN A 47 -3.77 -6.19 5.56
N ALA A 48 -3.64 -7.47 5.93
CA ALA A 48 -2.52 -8.30 5.50
C ALA A 48 -2.49 -8.46 3.97
N ASN A 49 -3.64 -8.76 3.37
CA ASN A 49 -3.75 -8.92 1.92
C ASN A 49 -3.48 -7.61 1.19
N ALA A 50 -3.98 -6.47 1.70
CA ALA A 50 -3.67 -5.16 1.14
C ALA A 50 -2.17 -4.83 1.22
N ARG A 51 -1.49 -5.19 2.31
CA ARG A 51 -0.05 -5.00 2.48
C ARG A 51 0.73 -5.70 1.37
N GLU A 52 0.51 -7.00 1.22
CA GLU A 52 1.22 -7.83 0.25
C GLU A 52 0.97 -7.33 -1.18
N ALA A 53 -0.28 -6.97 -1.50
CA ALA A 53 -0.62 -6.43 -2.81
C ALA A 53 0.06 -5.08 -3.11
N ILE A 54 0.18 -4.21 -2.10
CA ILE A 54 0.90 -2.93 -2.24
C ILE A 54 2.39 -3.18 -2.45
N GLU A 55 3.02 -4.06 -1.64
CA GLU A 55 4.43 -4.42 -1.78
C GLU A 55 4.72 -4.93 -3.19
N LEU A 56 3.93 -5.90 -3.66
CA LEU A 56 4.06 -6.47 -4.99
C LEU A 56 3.85 -5.41 -6.09
N CYS A 57 2.86 -4.52 -5.94
CA CYS A 57 2.60 -3.47 -6.91
C CYS A 57 3.80 -2.51 -7.03
N LEU A 58 4.40 -2.12 -5.91
CA LEU A 58 5.58 -1.25 -5.89
C LEU A 58 6.81 -1.96 -6.48
N GLU A 59 7.00 -3.24 -6.20
CA GLU A 59 8.08 -4.05 -6.80
C GLU A 59 7.95 -4.08 -8.33
N VAL A 60 6.76 -4.40 -8.86
CA VAL A 60 6.51 -4.38 -10.31
C VAL A 60 6.74 -2.98 -10.92
N MET A 61 6.31 -1.92 -10.23
CA MET A 61 6.57 -0.55 -10.69
C MET A 61 8.07 -0.22 -10.76
N LEU A 62 8.87 -0.70 -9.80
CA LEU A 62 10.31 -0.53 -9.79
C LEU A 62 10.97 -1.30 -10.95
N GLU A 63 10.56 -2.54 -11.18
CA GLU A 63 11.04 -3.37 -12.28
C GLU A 63 10.74 -2.75 -13.65
N ASP A 64 9.56 -2.15 -13.80
CA ASP A 64 9.14 -1.41 -15.00
C ASP A 64 9.80 -0.02 -15.15
N GLY A 65 10.63 0.40 -14.19
CA GLY A 65 11.24 1.74 -14.17
C GLY A 65 10.24 2.88 -14.00
N LYS A 66 9.06 2.61 -13.46
CA LYS A 66 8.02 3.60 -13.17
C LYS A 66 8.36 4.39 -11.91
N THR A 67 7.84 5.61 -11.82
CA THR A 67 7.97 6.43 -10.61
C THR A 67 6.97 5.95 -9.57
N LEU A 68 7.44 5.68 -8.35
CA LEU A 68 6.57 5.31 -7.24
C LEU A 68 5.72 6.51 -6.77
N PRO A 69 4.46 6.28 -6.39
CA PRO A 69 3.65 7.33 -5.76
C PRO A 69 4.28 7.79 -4.45
N SER A 70 4.03 9.04 -4.05
CA SER A 70 4.48 9.53 -2.76
C SER A 70 3.72 8.82 -1.63
N PRO A 71 4.40 8.33 -0.58
CA PRO A 71 3.74 7.79 0.60
C PRO A 71 2.84 8.84 1.26
N ASP A 72 1.78 8.38 1.91
CA ASP A 72 0.94 9.20 2.77
C ASP A 72 1.67 9.57 4.06
N ARG A 73 1.48 10.81 4.53
CA ARG A 73 2.14 11.35 5.73
C ARG A 73 1.15 11.78 6.82
N ASP A 74 -0.08 12.10 6.43
CA ASP A 74 -1.14 12.55 7.33
C ASP A 74 -2.20 11.45 7.45
N LEU A 75 -2.29 10.86 8.64
CA LEU A 75 -3.12 9.69 8.96
C LEU A 75 -4.46 10.08 9.60
N THR A 76 -4.90 11.33 9.43
CA THR A 76 -6.00 11.94 10.21
C THR A 76 -7.37 11.82 9.55
N SER A 77 -7.52 11.02 8.50
CA SER A 77 -8.79 10.81 7.85
C SER A 77 -9.63 9.78 8.63
N PRO A 78 -10.88 10.11 9.03
CA PRO A 78 -11.68 9.27 9.92
C PRO A 78 -12.18 7.94 9.29
N ILE A 79 -11.84 7.66 8.03
CA ILE A 79 -12.29 6.48 7.27
C ILE A 79 -11.11 5.60 6.79
N ASP A 80 -9.86 6.03 6.97
CA ASP A 80 -8.71 5.35 6.37
C ASP A 80 -7.89 4.58 7.40
N GLN A 81 -7.66 3.29 7.16
CA GLN A 81 -6.73 2.49 7.95
C GLN A 81 -5.38 2.39 7.23
N LEU A 82 -4.30 2.63 8.00
CA LEU A 82 -2.94 2.56 7.50
C LEU A 82 -2.48 1.10 7.40
N VAL A 83 -2.00 0.72 6.23
CA VAL A 83 -1.34 -0.57 6.02
C VAL A 83 0.16 -0.33 5.81
N PRO A 84 1.02 -0.61 6.81
CA PRO A 84 2.46 -0.43 6.64
C PRO A 84 3.02 -1.51 5.72
N VAL A 85 3.99 -1.20 4.86
CA VAL A 85 4.60 -2.15 3.92
C VAL A 85 6.12 -2.15 4.04
N ALA A 86 6.73 -3.33 3.97
CA ALA A 86 8.17 -3.54 3.98
C ALA A 86 8.67 -3.78 2.55
N LEU A 87 9.39 -2.84 1.98
CA LEU A 87 10.00 -3.02 0.65
C LEU A 87 11.26 -3.88 0.77
N SER A 88 11.25 -5.05 0.13
CA SER A 88 12.44 -5.88 -0.04
C SER A 88 13.29 -5.33 -1.20
N SER A 89 14.60 -5.34 -1.05
CA SER A 89 15.54 -4.88 -2.10
C SER A 89 16.29 -6.09 -2.64
N ALA A 90 16.22 -6.29 -3.96
CA ALA A 90 17.11 -7.19 -4.70
C ALA A 90 18.58 -6.74 -4.63
#